data_AF-A0A8J6XSA6-F1
#
_entry.id   AF-A0A8J6XSA6-F1
#
_cell.length_a   1.000
_cell.length_b   1.000
_cell.length_c   1.000
_cell.angle_alpha   90.00
_cell.angle_beta   90.00
_cell.angle_gamma   90.00
#
_symmetry.space_group_name_H-M   'P 1'
#
loop_
_entity.id
_entity.type
_entity.pdbx_description
1 polymer ?
#
loop_
_entity_poly.entity_id
_entity_poly.type
_entity_poly.pdbx_seq_one_letter_code
_entity_poly.pdbx_strand_id
1 'polypeptide(L)' 'MNTAEAQEAIASDYHWSCRNIEVDGDVLSASCRTRNGQFRQSSIRILGIYNLNGKLSY' A
#
# COMPACT_ATOMS: atom_id res chain seq x y z
N MET A 1 32.62 -4.30 1.73
CA MET A 1 31.51 -3.69 0.98
C MET A 1 30.42 -4.74 0.89
N ASN A 2 29.34 -4.64 1.67
CA ASN A 2 28.15 -5.48 1.56
C ASN A 2 26.96 -4.61 1.97
N THR A 3 26.58 -3.70 1.08
CA THR A 3 25.33 -2.98 1.16
C THR A 3 24.23 -3.95 0.74
N ALA A 4 23.54 -4.54 1.72
CA ALA A 4 22.27 -5.20 1.46
C ALA A 4 21.27 -4.10 1.10
N GLU A 5 21.10 -3.87 -0.19
CA GLU A 5 20.17 -2.91 -0.75
C GLU A 5 18.76 -3.30 -0.31
N ALA A 6 18.15 -2.49 0.56
CA ALA A 6 16.71 -2.45 0.67
C ALA A 6 16.22 -1.88 -0.66
N GLN A 7 15.91 -2.78 -1.58
CA GLN A 7 15.30 -2.50 -2.86
C GLN A 7 14.17 -1.47 -2.64
N GLU A 8 14.23 -0.31 -3.32
CA GLU A 8 13.24 0.76 -3.14
C GLU A 8 11.84 0.18 -3.32
N ALA A 9 11.08 0.13 -2.23
CA ALA A 9 9.64 0.04 -2.33
C ALA A 9 9.21 1.33 -3.03
N ILE A 10 8.47 1.23 -4.14
CA ILE A 10 7.89 2.42 -4.78
C ILE A 10 7.02 3.09 -3.72
N ALA A 11 7.52 4.18 -3.14
CA ALA A 11 6.84 4.87 -2.06
C ALA A 11 5.54 5.43 -2.62
N SER A 12 4.42 5.05 -2.01
CA SER A 12 3.12 5.60 -2.33
C SER A 12 2.66 6.49 -1.18
N ASP A 13 2.36 7.74 -1.51
CA ASP A 13 1.89 8.76 -0.58
C ASP A 13 0.37 8.75 -0.39
N TYR A 14 -0.32 7.69 -0.84
CA TYR A 14 -1.78 7.61 -0.77
C TYR A 14 -2.31 7.84 0.65
N HIS A 15 -1.62 7.31 1.66
CA HIS A 15 -2.00 7.36 3.07
C HIS A 15 -2.13 8.80 3.60
N TRP A 16 -1.41 9.78 3.03
CA TRP A 16 -1.56 11.20 3.40
C TRP A 16 -2.90 11.80 2.99
N SER A 17 -3.57 11.21 2.01
CA SER A 17 -4.84 11.69 1.45
C SER A 17 -6.03 10.76 1.77
N CYS A 18 -5.78 9.63 2.41
CA CYS A 18 -6.79 8.61 2.70
C CYS A 18 -7.01 8.43 4.20
N ARG A 19 -8.17 7.90 4.57
CA ARG A 19 -8.57 7.57 5.95
C ARG A 19 -9.33 6.25 5.98
N ASN A 20 -9.48 5.68 7.17
CA ASN A 20 -10.14 4.38 7.39
C ASN A 20 -9.49 3.30 6.49
N ILE A 21 -8.16 3.20 6.57
CA ILE A 21 -7.37 2.28 5.75
C ILE A 21 -7.42 0.91 6.41
N GLU A 22 -7.81 -0.11 5.65
CA GLU A 22 -7.96 -1.48 6.11
C GLU A 22 -7.42 -2.46 5.07
N VAL A 23 -6.89 -3.59 5.55
CA VAL A 23 -6.50 -4.73 4.71
C VAL A 23 -7.29 -5.95 5.16
N ASP A 24 -8.03 -6.55 4.23
CA ASP A 24 -8.73 -7.83 4.40
C ASP A 24 -8.28 -8.78 3.29
N GLY A 25 -7.61 -9.87 3.67
CA GLY A 25 -6.94 -10.77 2.71
C GLY A 25 -5.91 -10.01 1.85
N ASP A 26 -6.11 -10.03 0.54
CA ASP A 26 -5.29 -9.32 -0.46
C ASP A 26 -5.90 -7.97 -0.89
N VAL A 27 -6.94 -7.48 -0.21
CA VAL A 27 -7.64 -6.25 -0.57
C VAL A 27 -7.27 -5.11 0.38
N LEU A 28 -6.70 -4.04 -0.18
CA LEU A 28 -6.54 -2.76 0.50
C LEU A 28 -7.76 -1.88 0.21
N SER A 29 -8.44 -1.43 1.26
CA SER A 29 -9.57 -0.51 1.14
C SER A 29 -9.35 0.77 1.95
N ALA A 30 -9.83 1.90 1.42
CA ALA A 30 -9.70 3.20 2.07
C ALA A 30 -10.69 4.22 1.51
N SER A 31 -11.00 5.25 2.32
CA SER A 31 -11.68 6.46 1.86
C SER A 31 -10.64 7.53 1.52
N CYS A 32 -10.48 7.86 0.25
CA CYS A 32 -9.45 8.77 -0.25
C CYS A 32 -10.02 10.12 -0.72
N ARG A 33 -9.28 11.20 -0.46
CA ARG A 33 -9.66 12.57 -0.83
C ARG A 33 -9.45 12.79 -2.32
N THR A 34 -10.54 13.09 -3.02
CA THR A 34 -10.54 13.50 -4.42
C THR A 34 -10.05 14.95 -4.57
N ARG A 35 -9.78 15.40 -5.81
CA ARG A 35 -9.28 16.75 -6.09
C ARG A 35 -10.20 17.87 -5.58
N ASN A 36 -11.51 17.64 -5.52
CA ASN A 36 -12.48 18.61 -5.02
C ASN A 36 -12.66 18.56 -3.48
N GLY A 37 -11.85 17.77 -2.78
CA GLY A 37 -11.87 17.65 -1.32
C GLY A 37 -12.85 16.61 -0.77
N GLN A 38 -13.72 16.02 -1.59
CA GLN A 38 -14.62 14.95 -1.14
C GLN A 38 -13.86 13.65 -0.90
N PHE A 39 -14.24 12.89 0.13
CA PHE A 39 -13.73 11.54 0.35
C PHE A 39 -14.58 10.51 -0.40
N ARG A 40 -13.93 9.58 -1.09
CA ARG A 40 -14.57 8.48 -1.82
C ARG A 40 -13.94 7.16 -1.45
N GLN A 41 -14.76 6.13 -1.28
CA GLN A 41 -14.28 4.78 -1.02
C GLN A 41 -13.61 4.22 -2.28
N SER A 42 -12.45 3.61 -2.10
CA SER A 42 -11.69 2.92 -3.13
C SER A 42 -11.11 1.62 -2.59
N SER A 43 -10.88 0.65 -3.46
CA SER A 43 -10.25 -0.62 -3.11
C SER A 43 -9.35 -1.10 -4.24
N ILE A 44 -8.20 -1.66 -3.89
CA ILE A 44 -7.27 -2.29 -4.83
C ILE A 44 -6.82 -3.64 -4.27
N ARG A 45 -6.44 -4.55 -5.16
CA ARG A 45 -5.70 -5.74 -4.75
C ARG A 45 -4.24 -5.40 -4.52
N ILE A 46 -3.68 -5.93 -3.44
CA ILE A 46 -2.26 -5.92 -3.14
C ILE A 46 -1.62 -6.99 -4.02
N LEU A 47 -0.97 -6.56 -5.10
CA LEU A 47 -0.28 -7.43 -6.04
C LEU A 47 1.24 -7.34 -5.86
N GLY A 48 1.96 -8.35 -6.31
CA GLY A 48 3.43 -8.36 -6.30
C GLY A 48 4.05 -8.66 -4.94
N ILE A 49 3.28 -8.69 -3.85
CA ILE A 49 3.79 -9.10 -2.54
C ILE A 49 3.73 -10.62 -2.41
N TYR A 50 4.86 -11.24 -2.06
CA TYR A 50 4.98 -12.66 -1.79
C TYR A 50 5.69 -12.94 -0.46
N ASN A 51 5.53 -14.17 0.04
CA ASN A 51 6.17 -14.62 1.26
C ASN A 51 7.50 -15.34 0.94
N LEU A 52 8.60 -14.78 1.42
CA LEU A 52 9.93 -15.40 1.40
C LEU A 52 10.34 -15.74 2.85
N ASN A 53 10.21 -17.01 3.23
CA ASN A 53 10.60 -17.52 4.56
C ASN A 53 9.98 -16.77 5.75
N GLY A 54 8.69 -16.43 5.66
CA GLY A 54 7.96 -15.70 6.70
C GLY A 54 8.12 -14.18 6.64
N LYS A 55 8.88 -13.68 5.67
CA LYS A 55 9.04 -12.25 5.41
C LYS A 55 8.31 -11.87 4.12
N LEU A 56 7.49 -10.82 4.18
CA LEU A 56 6.88 -10.27 2.98
C LEU A 56 7.93 -9.52 2.15
N SER A 57 7.96 -9.81 0.86
CA SER A 57 8.83 -9.23 -0.16
C SER A 57 7.99 -8.79 -1.35
N TYR A 58 8.47 -7.80 -2.10
CA TYR A 58 7.87 -7.36 -3.37
C TYR A 58 8.62 -7.95 -4.56
#